data_AF-A0A1V4MAG2-F1
#
_entry.id   AF-A0A1V4MAG2-F1
#
_cell.length_a   1.000
_cell.length_b   1.000
_cell.length_c   1.000
_cell.angle_alpha   90.00
_cell.angle_beta   90.00
_cell.angle_gamma   90.00
#
_symmetry.space_group_name_H-M   'P 1'
#
loop_
_entity.id
_entity.type
_entity.pdbx_description
1 polymer ?
#
loop_
_entity_poly.entity_id
_entity_poly.type
_entity_poly.pdbx_seq_one_letter_code
_entity_poly.pdbx_strand_id
1 'polypeptide(L)'
;MRPRTRMLFIFLAACVLACSGCSHEGNERDFIDDRAGLLTGGEKDRLARLGKKLLEDMDIHIKTVVLEKSPVDITDKAVDIFDRSELGKKTGGSRGALFLIDSSGRRVRLEIGYDLEGVSPDGFVGYIERRQMVPFFASGKVGNGIEAAYELLVEKAYGATDVEHEEPCNGKKTDTVHYSGGAGAETTIEIGGGALEKGRSALAAEFHAQPSPLATLEKYGEVLRLRIKDPDLELYTPESRLFFAGWTVTDAQQDNESRKLESDLAAAEVITVEDRAVIRFPLHDRGSNPYFLVRGADGWMLDFAGMNRVIGFNHKNQWFFRSQEHPYLFAFDDVYCDRNGFPHEKQR
;
A
#
# COMPACT_ATOMS: atom_id res chain seq x y z
N MET A 1 -30.32 49.52 -65.89
CA MET A 1 -31.48 49.66 -64.99
C MET A 1 -32.25 48.34 -64.96
N ARG A 2 -32.22 47.63 -63.83
CA ARG A 2 -33.27 46.72 -63.31
C ARG A 2 -32.97 46.48 -61.81
N PRO A 3 -33.99 46.32 -60.96
CA PRO A 3 -33.98 46.85 -59.60
C PRO A 3 -33.50 45.87 -58.53
N ARG A 4 -33.09 46.47 -57.40
CA ARG A 4 -32.92 45.85 -56.07
C ARG A 4 -34.24 45.24 -55.59
N THR A 5 -34.21 44.16 -54.79
CA THR A 5 -34.60 44.17 -53.35
C THR A 5 -34.31 42.80 -52.70
N ARG A 6 -33.89 42.88 -51.43
CA ARG A 6 -33.39 41.89 -50.47
C ARG A 6 -34.47 40.89 -49.97
N MET A 7 -34.06 39.68 -49.58
CA MET A 7 -34.51 38.96 -48.36
C MET A 7 -33.57 37.76 -48.12
N LEU A 8 -32.61 37.84 -47.21
CA LEU A 8 -32.66 37.44 -45.79
C LEU A 8 -32.72 35.91 -45.57
N PHE A 9 -31.60 35.30 -45.19
CA PHE A 9 -31.55 34.23 -44.18
C PHE A 9 -30.30 34.39 -43.31
N ILE A 10 -30.53 34.38 -42.00
CA ILE A 10 -29.62 34.59 -40.87
C ILE A 10 -29.24 33.22 -40.27
N PHE A 11 -28.15 33.21 -39.48
CA PHE A 11 -27.65 32.23 -38.47
C PHE A 11 -26.44 31.41 -38.94
N LEU A 12 -25.19 31.69 -38.53
CA LEU A 12 -24.55 31.82 -37.21
C LEU A 12 -24.41 30.50 -36.43
N ALA A 13 -23.21 29.91 -36.50
CA ALA A 13 -22.55 29.11 -35.44
C ALA A 13 -21.05 28.99 -35.85
N ALA A 14 -20.17 29.92 -35.48
CA ALA A 14 -19.52 30.11 -34.18
C ALA A 14 -18.61 28.93 -33.76
N CYS A 15 -17.31 29.26 -33.69
CA CYS A 15 -16.20 28.57 -33.03
C CYS A 15 -16.58 27.78 -31.78
N VAL A 16 -15.90 26.65 -31.56
CA VAL A 16 -14.90 26.43 -30.48
C VAL A 16 -14.43 24.96 -30.61
N LEU A 17 -13.28 24.73 -31.25
CA LEU A 17 -12.46 23.56 -30.91
C LEU A 17 -11.53 24.01 -29.77
N ALA A 18 -12.04 23.91 -28.55
CA ALA A 18 -11.19 23.88 -27.37
C ALA A 18 -10.75 22.43 -27.19
N CYS A 19 -9.49 22.14 -27.49
CA CYS A 19 -8.80 20.97 -26.98
C CYS A 19 -8.71 21.10 -25.45
N SER A 20 -9.72 20.62 -24.74
CA SER A 20 -9.64 20.36 -23.30
C SER A 20 -8.78 19.11 -23.07
N GLY A 21 -7.46 19.29 -23.20
CA GLY A 21 -6.46 18.23 -22.98
C GLY A 21 -5.48 18.53 -21.84
N CYS A 22 -5.70 19.58 -21.04
CA CYS A 22 -4.80 19.97 -19.95
C CYS A 22 -5.59 20.38 -18.70
N SER A 23 -6.10 19.42 -17.94
CA SER A 23 -6.54 19.65 -16.55
C SER A 23 -6.16 18.50 -15.61
N HIS A 24 -5.45 17.47 -16.08
CA HIS A 24 -5.02 16.34 -15.23
C HIS A 24 -3.66 16.58 -14.55
N GLU A 25 -2.71 17.23 -15.23
CA GLU A 25 -1.35 17.44 -14.70
C GLU A 25 -1.31 18.28 -13.42
N GLY A 26 -2.25 19.22 -13.24
CA GLY A 26 -2.29 20.09 -12.07
C GLY A 26 -2.66 19.36 -10.77
N ASN A 27 -3.46 18.29 -10.86
CA ASN A 27 -3.89 17.49 -9.71
C ASN A 27 -2.87 16.39 -9.36
N GLU A 28 -2.21 15.82 -10.37
CA GLU A 28 -1.17 14.80 -10.15
C GLU A 28 0.04 15.37 -9.38
N ARG A 29 0.50 16.58 -9.73
CA ARG A 29 1.64 17.25 -9.08
C ARG A 29 1.42 17.62 -7.62
N ASP A 30 0.18 17.64 -7.18
CA ASP A 30 -0.17 17.81 -5.78
C ASP A 30 0.39 16.65 -4.94
N PHE A 31 0.25 15.43 -5.48
CA PHE A 31 0.63 14.18 -4.82
C PHE A 31 2.00 13.65 -5.28
N ILE A 32 2.38 13.81 -6.55
CA ILE A 32 3.60 13.20 -7.12
C ILE A 32 4.39 14.23 -7.94
N ASP A 33 5.62 14.51 -7.53
CA ASP A 33 6.58 15.36 -8.26
C ASP A 33 7.86 14.58 -8.54
N ASP A 34 7.89 13.88 -9.67
CA ASP A 34 9.05 13.11 -10.11
C ASP A 34 9.90 13.90 -11.12
N ARG A 35 10.95 14.57 -10.62
CA ARG A 35 11.86 15.37 -11.44
C ARG A 35 13.03 14.56 -12.00
N ALA A 36 13.28 13.39 -11.45
CA ALA A 36 14.35 12.50 -11.91
C ALA A 36 13.89 11.54 -13.01
N GLY A 37 12.58 11.40 -13.21
CA GLY A 37 12.01 10.43 -14.16
C GLY A 37 12.18 8.99 -13.70
N LEU A 38 12.21 8.74 -12.38
CA LEU A 38 12.33 7.39 -11.82
C LEU A 38 11.03 6.60 -11.88
N LEU A 39 9.88 7.26 -12.02
CA LEU A 39 8.56 6.65 -12.06
C LEU A 39 8.00 6.66 -13.48
N THR A 40 7.48 5.51 -13.90
CA THR A 40 6.70 5.42 -15.13
C THR A 40 5.40 6.22 -15.02
N GLY A 41 4.80 6.59 -16.16
CA GLY A 41 3.49 7.28 -16.16
C GLY A 41 2.41 6.51 -15.40
N GLY A 42 2.35 5.19 -15.59
CA GLY A 42 1.39 4.34 -14.88
C GLY A 42 1.60 4.25 -13.37
N GLU A 43 2.85 4.34 -12.89
CA GLU A 43 3.15 4.41 -11.45
C GLU A 43 2.73 5.74 -10.85
N LYS A 44 3.03 6.86 -11.52
CA LYS A 44 2.62 8.20 -11.05
C LYS A 44 1.10 8.31 -10.95
N ASP A 45 0.40 7.86 -12.00
CA ASP A 45 -1.05 7.78 -12.04
C ASP A 45 -1.63 6.96 -10.87
N ARG A 46 -1.01 5.81 -10.57
CA ARG A 46 -1.45 4.91 -9.50
C ARG A 46 -1.23 5.55 -8.12
N LEU A 47 -0.04 6.09 -7.88
CA LEU A 47 0.33 6.74 -6.61
C LEU A 47 -0.49 8.02 -6.37
N ALA A 48 -0.74 8.83 -7.40
CA ALA A 48 -1.57 10.02 -7.29
C ALA A 48 -3.03 9.67 -6.98
N ARG A 49 -3.59 8.63 -7.61
CA ARG A 49 -4.92 8.12 -7.26
C ARG A 49 -4.99 7.60 -5.83
N LEU A 50 -3.95 6.90 -5.37
CA LEU A 50 -3.88 6.43 -3.99
C LEU A 50 -3.82 7.62 -3.02
N GLY A 51 -2.90 8.56 -3.22
CA GLY A 51 -2.77 9.77 -2.39
C GLY A 51 -4.07 10.58 -2.32
N LYS A 52 -4.79 10.71 -3.45
CA LYS A 52 -6.10 11.34 -3.48
C LYS A 52 -7.13 10.61 -2.61
N LYS A 53 -7.20 9.28 -2.69
CA LYS A 53 -8.11 8.49 -1.84
C LYS A 53 -7.74 8.59 -0.36
N LEU A 54 -6.45 8.61 -0.04
CA LEU A 54 -5.99 8.79 1.34
C LEU A 54 -6.37 10.17 1.89
N LEU A 55 -6.34 11.20 1.05
CA LEU A 55 -6.82 12.52 1.45
C LEU A 55 -8.34 12.53 1.64
N GLU A 56 -9.10 12.01 0.68
CA GLU A 56 -10.57 12.06 0.67
C GLU A 56 -11.21 11.16 1.74
N ASP A 57 -10.73 9.93 1.87
CA ASP A 57 -11.39 8.90 2.67
C ASP A 57 -10.72 8.67 4.03
N MET A 58 -9.48 9.15 4.18
CA MET A 58 -8.60 8.87 5.32
C MET A 58 -7.95 10.15 5.87
N ASP A 59 -8.36 11.35 5.46
CA ASP A 59 -7.87 12.63 5.99
C ASP A 59 -6.33 12.71 6.18
N ILE A 60 -5.57 12.14 5.24
CA ILE A 60 -4.11 12.16 5.23
C ILE A 60 -3.63 12.69 3.87
N HIS A 61 -2.88 13.80 3.90
CA HIS A 61 -2.29 14.40 2.71
C HIS A 61 -0.87 13.89 2.49
N ILE A 62 -0.69 12.89 1.62
CA ILE A 62 0.64 12.35 1.29
C ILE A 62 1.14 12.87 -0.05
N LYS A 63 2.40 13.33 -0.07
CA LYS A 63 3.12 13.71 -1.28
C LYS A 63 4.43 12.95 -1.44
N THR A 64 4.76 12.52 -2.66
CA THR A 64 6.09 12.04 -3.03
C THR A 64 6.79 13.05 -3.92
N VAL A 65 8.07 13.32 -3.62
CA VAL A 65 8.95 14.13 -4.45
C VAL A 65 10.23 13.35 -4.74
N VAL A 66 10.57 13.21 -6.02
CA VAL A 66 11.82 12.62 -6.49
C VAL A 66 12.71 13.73 -7.03
N LEU A 67 13.85 13.94 -6.38
CA LEU A 67 14.80 15.00 -6.72
C LEU A 67 15.67 14.60 -7.92
N GLU A 68 15.79 15.52 -8.88
CA GLU A 68 16.75 15.43 -9.98
C GLU A 68 18.20 15.59 -9.49
N LYS A 69 18.42 16.44 -8.48
CA LYS A 69 19.74 16.76 -7.93
C LYS A 69 19.76 16.58 -6.42
N SER A 70 20.86 16.03 -5.93
CA SER A 70 21.08 15.84 -4.50
C SER A 70 21.21 17.19 -3.78
N PRO A 71 20.43 17.43 -2.71
CA PRO A 71 20.59 18.62 -1.89
C PRO A 71 21.80 18.46 -0.96
N VAL A 72 22.32 19.58 -0.45
CA VAL A 72 23.38 19.56 0.57
C VAL A 72 22.88 18.83 1.81
N ASP A 73 21.70 19.24 2.30
CA ASP A 73 21.00 18.60 3.41
C ASP A 73 19.60 18.18 2.95
N ILE A 74 19.30 16.88 3.03
CA ILE A 74 18.00 16.33 2.65
C ILE A 74 16.90 16.66 3.67
N THR A 75 17.28 16.88 4.94
CA THR A 75 16.38 17.23 6.03
C THR A 75 15.84 18.64 5.84
N ASP A 76 16.73 19.63 5.72
CA ASP A 76 16.34 21.01 5.41
C ASP A 76 15.53 21.06 4.11
N LYS A 77 15.89 20.23 3.13
CA LYS A 77 15.17 20.19 1.86
C LYS A 77 13.76 19.63 2.01
N ALA A 78 13.57 18.61 2.85
CA ALA A 78 12.26 18.04 3.12
C ALA A 78 11.35 19.06 3.82
N VAL A 79 11.84 19.76 4.84
CA VAL A 79 11.09 20.81 5.54
C VAL A 79 10.67 21.93 4.57
N ASP A 80 11.60 22.45 3.75
CA ASP A 80 11.29 23.46 2.72
C ASP A 80 10.18 23.01 1.75
N ILE A 81 10.26 21.76 1.27
CA ILE A 81 9.24 21.22 0.36
C ILE A 81 7.90 21.02 1.08
N PHE A 82 7.92 20.53 2.31
CA PHE A 82 6.73 20.26 3.12
C PHE A 82 5.95 21.55 3.35
N ASP A 83 6.64 22.61 3.79
CA ASP A 83 6.05 23.92 4.06
C ASP A 83 5.53 24.59 2.79
N ARG A 84 6.33 24.60 1.72
CA ARG A 84 5.94 25.23 0.45
C ARG A 84 4.79 24.50 -0.24
N SER A 85 4.63 23.21 0.03
CA SER A 85 3.51 22.41 -0.47
C SER A 85 2.27 22.51 0.44
N GLU A 86 2.37 23.22 1.57
CA GLU A 86 1.32 23.33 2.60
C GLU A 86 0.73 21.96 2.95
N LEU A 87 1.59 20.94 3.13
CA LEU A 87 1.12 19.58 3.38
C LEU A 87 0.33 19.50 4.69
N GLY A 88 -0.75 18.72 4.66
CA GLY A 88 -1.73 18.67 5.75
C GLY A 88 -2.80 19.77 5.73
N LYS A 89 -2.60 20.91 5.06
CA LYS A 89 -3.60 22.02 5.04
C LYS A 89 -4.96 21.63 4.43
N LYS A 90 -4.99 20.59 3.61
CA LYS A 90 -6.21 20.04 2.99
C LYS A 90 -6.96 19.05 3.88
N THR A 91 -6.43 18.73 5.05
CA THR A 91 -7.03 17.80 6.02
C THR A 91 -7.85 18.56 7.06
N GLY A 92 -8.61 17.84 7.90
CA GLY A 92 -9.29 18.41 9.06
C GLY A 92 -8.34 18.94 10.14
N GLY A 93 -7.04 18.60 10.05
CA GLY A 93 -5.96 19.07 10.91
C GLY A 93 -4.67 19.37 10.12
N SER A 94 -3.54 18.91 10.63
CA SER A 94 -2.19 19.03 10.04
C SER A 94 -1.62 17.67 9.66
N ARG A 95 -2.45 16.80 9.05
CA ARG A 95 -2.13 15.39 8.77
C ARG A 95 -1.40 15.24 7.42
N GLY A 96 -0.22 15.83 7.32
CA GLY A 96 0.63 15.79 6.12
C GLY A 96 1.79 14.78 6.23
N ALA A 97 2.17 14.17 5.11
CA ALA A 97 3.38 13.36 5.01
C ALA A 97 4.09 13.58 3.66
N LEU A 98 5.41 13.72 3.69
CA LEU A 98 6.25 13.88 2.50
C LEU A 98 7.26 12.75 2.38
N PHE A 99 7.20 12.01 1.28
CA PHE A 99 8.21 11.06 0.86
C PHE A 99 9.18 11.75 -0.09
N LEU A 100 10.39 12.04 0.38
CA LEU A 100 11.44 12.67 -0.40
C LEU A 100 12.50 11.63 -0.80
N ILE A 101 12.73 11.51 -2.11
CA ILE A 101 13.69 10.58 -2.68
C ILE A 101 14.79 11.37 -3.39
N ASP A 102 16.01 11.30 -2.86
CA ASP A 102 17.23 11.81 -3.48
C ASP A 102 17.96 10.66 -4.17
N SER A 103 17.63 10.46 -5.44
CA SER A 103 18.19 9.37 -6.24
C SER A 103 19.70 9.51 -6.44
N SER A 104 20.17 10.73 -6.71
CA SER A 104 21.59 11.04 -6.98
C SER A 104 22.45 10.92 -5.73
N GLY A 105 21.96 11.43 -4.60
CA GLY A 105 22.64 11.30 -3.30
C GLY A 105 22.35 9.99 -2.60
N ARG A 106 21.52 9.11 -3.20
CA ARG A 106 21.19 7.79 -2.69
C ARG A 106 20.58 7.86 -1.29
N ARG A 107 19.63 8.78 -1.08
CA ARG A 107 18.97 8.99 0.22
C ARG A 107 17.46 9.02 0.08
N VAL A 108 16.79 8.58 1.13
CA VAL A 108 15.35 8.79 1.33
C VAL A 108 15.13 9.48 2.65
N ARG A 109 14.07 10.29 2.69
CA ARG A 109 13.56 10.90 3.90
C ARG A 109 12.04 10.90 3.85
N LEU A 110 11.41 10.43 4.91
CA LEU A 110 10.01 10.66 5.17
C LEU A 110 9.90 11.79 6.22
N GLU A 111 9.08 12.80 5.94
CA GLU A 111 8.83 13.94 6.81
C GLU A 111 7.35 13.94 7.20
N ILE A 112 7.05 13.97 8.50
CA ILE A 112 5.70 13.80 9.04
C ILE A 112 5.23 15.08 9.73
N GLY A 113 3.99 15.50 9.42
CA GLY A 113 3.34 16.62 10.07
C GLY A 113 2.86 16.29 11.49
N TYR A 114 2.70 17.32 12.33
CA TYR A 114 2.46 17.18 13.76
C TYR A 114 1.34 16.22 14.15
N ASP A 115 0.20 16.27 13.45
CA ASP A 115 -0.99 15.45 13.78
C ASP A 115 -0.81 13.96 13.42
N LEU A 116 0.32 13.59 12.80
CA LEU A 116 0.70 12.21 12.51
C LEU A 116 1.89 11.74 13.35
N GLU A 117 2.61 12.62 14.06
CA GLU A 117 3.79 12.23 14.87
C GLU A 117 3.43 11.28 16.01
N GLY A 118 2.28 11.49 16.66
CA GLY A 118 1.81 10.63 17.76
C GLY A 118 1.58 9.18 17.33
N VAL A 119 1.16 8.96 16.09
CA VAL A 119 0.95 7.62 15.51
C VAL A 119 2.16 7.12 14.73
N SER A 120 2.97 8.02 14.17
CA SER A 120 4.14 7.72 13.34
C SER A 120 5.40 8.40 13.89
N PRO A 121 5.90 7.97 15.06
CA PRO A 121 7.10 8.54 15.66
C PRO A 121 8.35 8.23 14.83
N ASP A 122 9.45 8.96 15.05
CA ASP A 122 10.73 8.83 14.34
C ASP A 122 11.22 7.38 14.20
N GLY A 123 11.06 6.57 15.24
CA GLY A 123 11.44 5.16 15.21
C GLY A 123 10.66 4.35 14.17
N PHE A 124 9.37 4.64 13.99
CA PHE A 124 8.52 4.02 12.99
C PHE A 124 8.82 4.57 11.58
N VAL A 125 9.04 5.88 11.46
CA VAL A 125 9.45 6.50 10.19
C VAL A 125 10.76 5.89 9.68
N GLY A 126 11.78 5.83 10.52
CA GLY A 126 13.06 5.19 10.18
C GLY A 126 12.93 3.69 9.91
N TYR A 127 11.93 3.04 10.49
CA TYR A 127 11.61 1.65 10.17
C TYR A 127 11.01 1.52 8.76
N ILE A 128 10.08 2.39 8.34
CA ILE A 128 9.57 2.41 6.96
C ILE A 128 10.73 2.60 5.98
N GLU A 129 11.58 3.59 6.19
CA GLU A 129 12.69 3.88 5.28
C GLU A 129 13.62 2.66 5.11
N ARG A 130 14.10 2.10 6.23
CA ARG A 130 15.11 1.02 6.22
C ARG A 130 14.53 -0.35 5.89
N ARG A 131 13.34 -0.66 6.41
CA ARG A 131 12.77 -2.02 6.35
C ARG A 131 11.70 -2.17 5.29
N GLN A 132 11.15 -1.09 4.74
CA GLN A 132 10.16 -1.14 3.67
C GLN A 132 10.73 -0.61 2.35
N MET A 133 11.21 0.64 2.33
CA MET A 133 11.58 1.29 1.06
C MET A 133 12.88 0.75 0.46
N VAL A 134 13.94 0.63 1.27
CA VAL A 134 15.28 0.20 0.82
C VAL A 134 15.26 -1.10 -0.01
N PRO A 135 14.60 -2.21 0.41
CA PRO A 135 14.57 -3.44 -0.38
C PRO A 135 13.88 -3.30 -1.75
N PHE A 136 12.81 -2.51 -1.84
CA PHE A 136 12.14 -2.25 -3.11
C PHE A 136 13.03 -1.43 -4.04
N PHE A 137 13.72 -0.43 -3.50
CA PHE A 137 14.56 0.47 -4.30
C PHE A 137 15.80 -0.26 -4.82
N ALA A 138 16.42 -1.08 -3.96
CA ALA A 138 17.52 -1.96 -4.34
C ALA A 138 17.12 -2.89 -5.49
N SER A 139 15.88 -3.40 -5.47
CA SER A 139 15.33 -4.24 -6.55
C SER A 139 14.80 -3.49 -7.78
N GLY A 140 15.02 -2.17 -7.86
CA GLY A 140 14.57 -1.34 -8.99
C GLY A 140 13.06 -1.09 -9.04
N LYS A 141 12.33 -1.47 -7.99
CA LYS A 141 10.86 -1.37 -7.89
C LYS A 141 10.45 -0.14 -7.08
N VAL A 142 10.90 1.05 -7.50
CA VAL A 142 10.74 2.30 -6.74
C VAL A 142 9.26 2.64 -6.52
N GLY A 143 8.44 2.62 -7.56
CA GLY A 143 7.01 2.92 -7.45
C GLY A 143 6.27 1.98 -6.49
N ASN A 144 6.57 0.68 -6.55
CA ASN A 144 6.02 -0.31 -5.61
C ASN A 144 6.49 -0.07 -4.17
N GLY A 145 7.74 0.34 -3.96
CA GLY A 145 8.27 0.64 -2.63
C GLY A 145 7.59 1.86 -1.99
N ILE A 146 7.28 2.89 -2.77
CA ILE A 146 6.53 4.07 -2.30
C ILE A 146 5.11 3.66 -1.92
N GLU A 147 4.42 2.92 -2.80
CA GLU A 147 3.05 2.46 -2.56
C GLU A 147 2.95 1.60 -1.29
N ALA A 148 3.86 0.64 -1.14
CA ALA A 148 3.89 -0.23 0.03
C ALA A 148 4.28 0.54 1.32
N ALA A 149 4.98 1.66 1.21
CA ALA A 149 5.26 2.54 2.34
C ALA A 149 4.06 3.43 2.71
N TYR A 150 3.27 3.88 1.74
CA TYR A 150 2.00 4.58 1.98
C TYR A 150 1.04 3.67 2.75
N GLU A 151 0.89 2.43 2.31
CA GLU A 151 0.03 1.43 2.96
C GLU A 151 0.40 1.22 4.43
N LEU A 152 1.70 1.06 4.73
CA LEU A 152 2.19 0.84 6.09
C LEU A 152 2.01 2.08 6.99
N LEU A 153 2.20 3.29 6.44
CA LEU A 153 1.95 4.54 7.16
C LEU A 153 0.47 4.69 7.53
N VAL A 154 -0.42 4.43 6.57
CA VAL A 154 -1.88 4.54 6.76
C VAL A 154 -2.38 3.48 7.73
N GLU A 155 -1.88 2.24 7.60
CA GLU A 155 -2.18 1.18 8.55
C GLU A 155 -1.80 1.55 9.97
N LYS A 156 -0.64 2.18 10.17
CA LYS A 156 -0.23 2.64 11.50
C LYS A 156 -1.11 3.78 12.01
N ALA A 157 -1.48 4.72 11.14
CA ALA A 157 -2.30 5.87 11.50
C ALA A 157 -3.74 5.48 11.86
N TYR A 158 -4.27 4.41 11.28
CA TYR A 158 -5.65 3.94 11.47
C TYR A 158 -5.77 2.67 12.32
N GLY A 159 -4.77 1.80 12.37
CA GLY A 159 -4.75 0.65 13.27
C GLY A 159 -4.60 1.04 14.75
N ALA A 160 -4.33 2.30 15.05
CA ALA A 160 -4.35 2.87 16.40
C ALA A 160 -5.78 3.30 16.85
N THR A 161 -6.82 3.18 16.00
CA THR A 161 -8.16 3.68 16.33
C THR A 161 -9.07 2.72 17.11
N ASP A 162 -8.53 1.60 17.65
CA ASP A 162 -9.20 0.83 18.71
C ASP A 162 -8.88 1.34 20.13
N VAL A 163 -8.14 2.45 20.23
CA VAL A 163 -8.16 3.29 21.44
C VAL A 163 -9.21 4.35 21.21
N GLU A 164 -10.22 4.38 22.09
CA GLU A 164 -11.31 5.35 22.14
C GLU A 164 -10.82 6.74 21.69
N HIS A 165 -11.57 7.37 20.78
CA HIS A 165 -11.36 8.76 20.37
C HIS A 165 -11.12 9.64 21.60
N GLU A 166 -9.85 9.95 21.91
CA GLU A 166 -9.55 11.25 22.48
C GLU A 166 -9.77 12.24 21.34
N GLU A 167 -10.71 13.17 21.56
CA GLU A 167 -10.93 14.30 20.67
C GLU A 167 -9.59 14.89 20.21
N PRO A 168 -9.51 15.42 18.98
CA PRO A 168 -8.29 16.06 18.51
C PRO A 168 -7.82 17.01 19.59
N CYS A 169 -6.65 16.70 20.17
CA CYS A 169 -5.98 17.63 21.08
C CYS A 169 -6.01 18.95 20.34
N ASN A 170 -6.71 19.93 20.92
CA ASN A 170 -6.79 21.29 20.42
C ASN A 170 -5.37 21.85 20.58
N GLY A 171 -4.48 21.44 19.68
CA GLY A 171 -3.14 21.91 19.55
C GLY A 171 -3.31 23.38 19.28
N LYS A 172 -3.00 24.20 20.28
CA LYS A 172 -2.76 25.62 20.09
C LYS A 172 -1.97 25.71 18.80
N LYS A 173 -2.48 26.47 17.82
CA LYS A 173 -1.65 26.97 16.72
C LYS A 173 -0.47 27.65 17.39
N THR A 174 0.61 26.91 17.57
CA THR A 174 1.89 27.51 17.86
C THR A 174 2.21 28.33 16.62
N ASP A 175 2.67 29.56 16.84
CA ASP A 175 3.31 30.36 15.80
C ASP A 175 4.65 29.70 15.39
N THR A 176 4.63 28.41 15.06
CA THR A 176 5.71 27.68 14.44
C THR A 176 5.66 27.97 12.95
N VAL A 177 6.79 28.43 12.40
CA VAL A 177 6.95 28.77 10.98
C VAL A 177 6.82 27.53 10.07
N HIS A 178 6.88 26.32 10.64
CA HIS A 178 6.92 25.04 9.93
C HIS A 178 5.67 24.19 10.20
N TYR A 179 5.29 23.38 9.20
CA TYR A 179 4.15 22.46 9.26
C TYR A 179 4.52 21.02 9.72
N SER A 180 5.79 20.75 10.01
CA SER A 180 6.30 19.46 10.51
C SER A 180 7.38 19.62 11.59
N GLY A 181 7.58 18.59 12.43
CA GLY A 181 8.57 18.58 13.51
C GLY A 181 9.91 17.92 13.18
N GLY A 182 10.15 17.47 11.94
CA GLY A 182 11.43 16.87 11.55
C GLY A 182 11.51 15.35 11.74
N ALA A 183 10.37 14.67 11.91
CA ALA A 183 10.34 13.23 12.16
C ALA A 183 10.90 12.43 10.97
N GLY A 184 12.03 11.74 11.17
CA GLY A 184 12.67 10.88 10.16
C GLY A 184 14.20 10.91 10.19
N ALA A 185 14.84 9.76 9.91
CA ALA A 185 16.29 9.63 9.88
C ALA A 185 16.80 9.56 8.44
N GLU A 186 17.91 10.23 8.11
CA GLU A 186 18.52 10.07 6.79
C GLU A 186 18.90 8.61 6.54
N THR A 187 18.29 7.99 5.52
CA THR A 187 18.54 6.59 5.18
C THR A 187 19.14 6.49 3.78
N THR A 188 20.31 5.84 3.68
CA THR A 188 20.97 5.55 2.40
C THR A 188 20.26 4.42 1.66
N ILE A 189 20.08 4.56 0.35
CA ILE A 189 19.46 3.59 -0.55
C ILE A 189 20.43 3.14 -1.65
N GLU A 190 20.20 1.96 -2.22
CA GLU A 190 20.71 1.59 -3.55
C GLU A 190 19.52 1.59 -4.51
N ILE A 191 19.69 2.05 -5.75
CA ILE A 191 18.64 2.00 -6.77
C ILE A 191 19.13 1.13 -7.92
N GLY A 192 18.36 0.08 -8.26
CA GLY A 192 18.57 -0.69 -9.49
C GLY A 192 19.66 -1.76 -9.43
N GLY A 193 19.92 -2.34 -8.26
CA GLY A 193 20.89 -3.44 -8.05
C GLY A 193 20.44 -4.83 -8.54
N GLY A 194 19.22 -4.95 -9.08
CA GLY A 194 18.65 -6.23 -9.53
C GLY A 194 17.80 -6.93 -8.45
N ALA A 195 17.15 -8.04 -8.80
CA ALA A 195 16.36 -8.81 -7.83
C ALA A 195 17.26 -9.23 -6.66
N LEU A 196 16.87 -8.91 -5.42
CA LEU A 196 17.55 -9.40 -4.23
C LEU A 196 17.60 -10.93 -4.31
N GLU A 197 18.80 -11.51 -4.33
CA GLU A 197 18.93 -12.97 -4.35
C GLU A 197 18.29 -13.55 -3.10
N LYS A 198 17.21 -14.29 -3.29
CA LYS A 198 16.56 -15.03 -2.20
C LYS A 198 17.31 -16.34 -2.04
N GLY A 199 18.31 -16.32 -1.16
CA GLY A 199 19.05 -17.51 -0.80
C GLY A 199 18.16 -18.54 -0.11
N ARG A 200 18.46 -19.82 -0.33
CA ARG A 200 17.84 -20.94 0.37
C ARG A 200 18.10 -20.81 1.88
N SER A 201 17.06 -21.00 2.69
CA SER A 201 17.17 -20.98 4.14
C SER A 201 17.85 -22.24 4.65
N ALA A 202 18.73 -22.09 5.64
CA ALA A 202 19.28 -23.23 6.39
C ALA A 202 18.19 -24.04 7.11
N LEU A 203 17.06 -23.40 7.41
CA LEU A 203 15.92 -24.02 8.09
C LEU A 203 14.88 -24.58 7.11
N ALA A 204 15.13 -24.57 5.79
CA ALA A 204 14.13 -24.94 4.78
C ALA A 204 13.49 -26.31 5.02
N ALA A 205 14.27 -27.29 5.54
CA ALA A 205 13.77 -28.63 5.86
C ALA A 205 12.69 -28.65 6.96
N GLU A 206 12.63 -27.62 7.81
CA GLU A 206 11.64 -27.51 8.88
C GLU A 206 10.28 -27.01 8.37
N PHE A 207 10.22 -26.42 7.17
CA PHE A 207 9.02 -25.81 6.59
C PHE A 207 8.51 -26.62 5.40
N HIS A 208 7.88 -27.74 5.72
CA HIS A 208 7.22 -28.65 4.77
C HIS A 208 5.70 -28.57 4.88
N ALA A 209 4.99 -29.27 3.98
CA ALA A 209 3.54 -29.38 4.01
C ALA A 209 3.06 -29.96 5.37
N GLN A 210 1.99 -29.40 5.94
CA GLN A 210 1.57 -29.69 7.32
C GLN A 210 0.37 -30.64 7.39
N PRO A 211 0.15 -31.36 8.50
CA PRO A 211 -0.93 -32.35 8.60
C PRO A 211 -2.34 -31.75 8.58
N SER A 212 -2.51 -30.47 8.91
CA SER A 212 -3.80 -29.78 8.88
C SER A 212 -3.67 -28.34 8.34
N PRO A 213 -4.78 -27.72 7.88
CA PRO A 213 -4.75 -26.34 7.44
C PRO A 213 -4.27 -25.38 8.53
N LEU A 214 -4.80 -25.52 9.76
CA LEU A 214 -4.42 -24.66 10.88
C LEU A 214 -2.94 -24.79 11.23
N ALA A 215 -2.40 -26.03 11.26
CA ALA A 215 -0.98 -26.25 11.48
C ALA A 215 -0.11 -25.62 10.37
N THR A 216 -0.62 -25.58 9.13
CA THR A 216 0.06 -24.89 8.02
C THR A 216 0.18 -23.38 8.29
N LEU A 217 -0.90 -22.77 8.77
CA LEU A 217 -0.93 -21.34 9.07
C LEU A 217 -0.08 -20.98 10.31
N GLU A 218 -0.13 -21.81 11.35
CA GLU A 218 0.75 -21.68 12.52
C GLU A 218 2.23 -21.76 12.13
N LYS A 219 2.58 -22.71 11.25
CA LYS A 219 3.94 -22.88 10.74
C LYS A 219 4.38 -21.71 9.87
N TYR A 220 3.46 -21.11 9.11
CA TYR A 220 3.73 -19.85 8.40
C TYR A 220 3.96 -18.68 9.37
N GLY A 221 3.26 -18.63 10.50
CA GLY A 221 3.57 -17.69 11.58
C GLY A 221 5.04 -17.78 12.03
N GLU A 222 5.63 -18.97 12.09
CA GLU A 222 7.06 -19.13 12.36
C GLU A 222 7.96 -18.58 11.24
N VAL A 223 7.59 -18.76 9.97
CA VAL A 223 8.31 -18.17 8.82
C VAL A 223 8.38 -16.65 8.95
N LEU A 224 7.27 -16.02 9.33
CA LEU A 224 7.19 -14.57 9.53
C LEU A 224 8.08 -14.10 10.68
N ARG A 225 7.98 -14.74 11.85
CA ARG A 225 8.80 -14.39 13.03
C ARG A 225 10.31 -14.55 12.77
N LEU A 226 10.69 -15.58 12.01
CA LEU A 226 12.09 -15.83 11.64
C LEU A 226 12.53 -15.04 10.40
N ARG A 227 11.62 -14.28 9.79
CA ARG A 227 11.84 -13.47 8.58
C ARG A 227 12.47 -14.25 7.43
N ILE A 228 12.08 -15.51 7.28
CA ILE A 228 12.55 -16.38 6.20
C ILE A 228 11.90 -15.90 4.89
N LYS A 229 12.72 -15.68 3.86
CA LYS A 229 12.30 -15.18 2.53
C LYS A 229 12.54 -16.21 1.42
N ASP A 230 12.91 -17.43 1.80
CA ASP A 230 13.12 -18.54 0.89
C ASP A 230 11.81 -18.84 0.14
N PRO A 231 11.78 -18.69 -1.20
CA PRO A 231 10.58 -18.98 -1.98
C PRO A 231 10.34 -20.49 -2.11
N ASP A 232 11.35 -21.34 -1.89
CA ASP A 232 11.31 -22.77 -2.19
C ASP A 232 10.83 -23.62 -1.01
N LEU A 233 10.31 -23.01 0.05
CA LEU A 233 9.77 -23.75 1.19
C LEU A 233 8.65 -24.69 0.75
N GLU A 234 8.71 -25.94 1.22
CA GLU A 234 7.70 -26.95 0.91
C GLU A 234 6.35 -26.70 1.59
N LEU A 235 6.30 -25.73 2.51
CA LEU A 235 5.09 -25.15 3.08
C LEU A 235 4.19 -24.46 2.03
N TYR A 236 4.76 -24.04 0.90
CA TYR A 236 4.04 -23.34 -0.17
C TYR A 236 3.71 -24.26 -1.34
N THR A 237 2.57 -23.99 -2.01
CA THR A 237 2.25 -24.63 -3.29
C THR A 237 3.32 -24.32 -4.35
N PRO A 238 3.53 -25.20 -5.34
CA PRO A 238 4.50 -24.94 -6.42
C PRO A 238 4.31 -23.57 -7.09
N GLU A 239 3.07 -23.17 -7.33
CA GLU A 239 2.71 -21.87 -7.89
C GLU A 239 3.09 -20.71 -6.96
N SER A 240 2.92 -20.89 -5.64
CA SER A 240 3.35 -19.91 -4.64
C SER A 240 4.87 -19.76 -4.56
N ARG A 241 5.63 -20.84 -4.77
CA ARG A 241 7.10 -20.76 -4.84
C ARG A 241 7.55 -19.90 -6.01
N LEU A 242 6.96 -20.12 -7.19
CA LEU A 242 7.20 -19.30 -8.38
C LEU A 242 6.80 -17.83 -8.15
N PHE A 243 5.65 -17.60 -7.51
CA PHE A 243 5.20 -16.26 -7.15
C PHE A 243 6.23 -15.55 -6.25
N PHE A 244 6.66 -16.21 -5.16
CA PHE A 244 7.62 -15.61 -4.24
C PHE A 244 9.02 -15.47 -4.83
N ALA A 245 9.42 -16.27 -5.81
CA ALA A 245 10.71 -16.08 -6.49
C ALA A 245 10.84 -14.69 -7.13
N GLY A 246 9.74 -14.14 -7.68
CA GLY A 246 9.71 -12.79 -8.28
C GLY A 246 9.26 -11.67 -7.33
N TRP A 247 8.65 -12.01 -6.20
CA TRP A 247 8.05 -11.05 -5.28
C TRP A 247 9.04 -10.47 -4.27
N THR A 248 9.06 -9.15 -4.09
CA THR A 248 9.91 -8.54 -3.05
C THR A 248 9.18 -8.62 -1.71
N VAL A 249 9.75 -9.35 -0.76
CA VAL A 249 9.22 -9.46 0.62
C VAL A 249 10.14 -8.69 1.54
N THR A 250 9.59 -7.75 2.30
CA THR A 250 10.36 -6.93 3.22
C THR A 250 10.22 -7.43 4.66
N ASP A 251 11.21 -7.11 5.50
CA ASP A 251 11.09 -7.34 6.95
C ASP A 251 9.85 -6.61 7.50
N ALA A 252 9.57 -5.41 6.99
CA ALA A 252 8.47 -4.61 7.49
C ALA A 252 7.10 -5.26 7.26
N GLN A 253 6.91 -5.84 6.08
CA GLN A 253 5.72 -6.61 5.74
C GLN A 253 5.60 -7.86 6.60
N GLN A 254 6.70 -8.60 6.82
CA GLN A 254 6.67 -9.83 7.63
C GLN A 254 6.34 -9.55 9.09
N ASP A 255 6.93 -8.50 9.68
CA ASP A 255 6.64 -8.11 11.06
C ASP A 255 5.19 -7.65 11.24
N ASN A 256 4.64 -6.96 10.24
CA ASN A 256 3.25 -6.52 10.27
C ASN A 256 2.27 -7.70 10.17
N GLU A 257 2.49 -8.56 9.18
CA GLU A 257 1.71 -9.78 8.99
C GLU A 257 1.80 -10.69 10.22
N SER A 258 2.99 -10.84 10.83
CA SER A 258 3.18 -11.67 12.03
C SER A 258 2.30 -11.21 13.18
N ARG A 259 2.29 -9.89 13.46
CA ARG A 259 1.50 -9.32 14.56
C ARG A 259 0.01 -9.49 14.33
N LYS A 260 -0.44 -9.25 13.09
CA LYS A 260 -1.84 -9.40 12.71
C LYS A 260 -2.30 -10.85 12.79
N LEU A 261 -1.51 -11.76 12.23
CA LEU A 261 -1.79 -13.19 12.32
C LEU A 261 -1.85 -13.65 13.78
N GLU A 262 -0.93 -13.21 14.62
CA GLU A 262 -0.94 -13.52 16.06
C GLU A 262 -2.19 -13.02 16.78
N SER A 263 -2.75 -11.86 16.44
CA SER A 263 -4.01 -11.39 17.04
C SER A 263 -5.22 -12.16 16.54
N ASP A 264 -5.22 -12.53 15.26
CA ASP A 264 -6.43 -13.01 14.58
C ASP A 264 -6.58 -14.52 14.64
N LEU A 265 -5.48 -15.26 14.86
CA LEU A 265 -5.45 -16.72 14.80
C LEU A 265 -6.47 -17.39 15.74
N ALA A 266 -6.74 -16.79 16.90
CA ALA A 266 -7.72 -17.32 17.85
C ALA A 266 -9.17 -17.30 17.31
N ALA A 267 -9.45 -16.44 16.33
CA ALA A 267 -10.75 -16.32 15.67
C ALA A 267 -10.81 -17.06 14.32
N ALA A 268 -9.78 -17.83 13.97
CA ALA A 268 -9.70 -18.55 12.71
C ALA A 268 -10.75 -19.66 12.62
N GLU A 269 -11.48 -19.69 11.51
CA GLU A 269 -12.38 -20.79 11.15
C GLU A 269 -11.84 -21.53 9.93
N VAL A 270 -11.75 -22.85 10.02
CA VAL A 270 -11.25 -23.72 8.94
C VAL A 270 -12.42 -24.37 8.22
N ILE A 271 -12.55 -24.10 6.92
CA ILE A 271 -13.53 -24.76 6.04
C ILE A 271 -12.75 -25.57 5.01
N THR A 272 -13.08 -26.86 4.87
CA THR A 272 -12.36 -27.80 4.00
C THR A 272 -13.32 -28.55 3.09
N VAL A 273 -13.00 -28.63 1.81
CA VAL A 273 -13.69 -29.44 0.80
C VAL A 273 -12.64 -30.15 -0.04
N GLU A 274 -12.67 -31.49 -0.05
CA GLU A 274 -11.73 -32.34 -0.79
C GLU A 274 -10.25 -32.02 -0.52
N ASP A 275 -9.56 -31.47 -1.52
CA ASP A 275 -8.15 -31.11 -1.51
C ASP A 275 -7.92 -29.61 -1.26
N ARG A 276 -8.97 -28.86 -0.88
CA ARG A 276 -8.91 -27.41 -0.65
C ARG A 276 -9.39 -27.04 0.74
N ALA A 277 -8.74 -26.04 1.30
CA ALA A 277 -9.19 -25.42 2.54
C ALA A 277 -9.08 -23.90 2.46
N VAL A 278 -9.93 -23.25 3.22
CA VAL A 278 -9.89 -21.81 3.48
C VAL A 278 -9.88 -21.63 4.98
N ILE A 279 -8.94 -20.83 5.47
CA ILE A 279 -8.96 -20.32 6.83
C ILE A 279 -9.48 -18.90 6.75
N ARG A 280 -10.65 -18.64 7.35
CA ARG A 280 -11.30 -17.33 7.35
C ARG A 280 -11.34 -16.74 8.75
N PHE A 281 -11.53 -15.44 8.81
CA PHE A 281 -11.64 -14.65 10.02
C PHE A 281 -12.95 -13.87 10.02
N PRO A 282 -13.41 -13.36 11.17
CA PRO A 282 -14.59 -12.51 11.24
C PRO A 282 -14.55 -11.33 10.26
N LEU A 283 -15.70 -10.98 9.68
CA LEU A 283 -15.78 -9.97 8.60
C LEU A 283 -15.94 -8.52 9.08
N HIS A 284 -15.87 -8.25 10.38
CA HIS A 284 -16.27 -6.96 10.99
C HIS A 284 -15.66 -5.73 10.29
N ASP A 285 -14.35 -5.74 10.06
CA ASP A 285 -13.60 -4.65 9.42
C ASP A 285 -13.06 -5.04 8.03
N ARG A 286 -13.11 -6.34 7.68
CA ARG A 286 -12.39 -6.95 6.54
C ARG A 286 -10.89 -6.64 6.57
N GLY A 287 -10.31 -6.43 7.75
CA GLY A 287 -8.89 -6.23 7.91
C GLY A 287 -8.13 -7.54 7.72
N SER A 288 -8.72 -8.66 8.11
CA SER A 288 -8.09 -9.98 8.13
C SER A 288 -8.55 -10.81 6.93
N ASN A 289 -7.69 -10.93 5.93
CA ASN A 289 -7.98 -11.70 4.72
C ASN A 289 -7.96 -13.21 5.01
N PRO A 290 -8.71 -14.00 4.23
CA PRO A 290 -8.63 -15.45 4.33
C PRO A 290 -7.29 -15.98 3.78
N TYR A 291 -6.87 -17.15 4.27
CA TYR A 291 -5.76 -17.92 3.69
C TYR A 291 -6.31 -19.10 2.89
N PHE A 292 -5.75 -19.31 1.70
CA PHE A 292 -6.11 -20.42 0.84
C PHE A 292 -5.07 -21.52 0.93
N LEU A 293 -5.53 -22.77 0.95
CA LEU A 293 -4.67 -23.93 1.07
C LEU A 293 -5.07 -25.02 0.10
N VAL A 294 -4.07 -25.80 -0.31
CA VAL A 294 -4.21 -26.98 -1.17
C VAL A 294 -3.51 -28.16 -0.50
N ARG A 295 -4.14 -29.33 -0.54
CA ARG A 295 -3.58 -30.58 -0.03
C ARG A 295 -2.76 -31.27 -1.13
N GLY A 296 -1.46 -31.35 -0.93
CA GLY A 296 -0.55 -32.18 -1.72
C GLY A 296 -0.43 -33.60 -1.18
N ALA A 297 0.50 -34.37 -1.75
CA ALA A 297 0.80 -35.74 -1.31
C ALA A 297 1.30 -35.78 0.14
N ASP A 298 2.09 -34.79 0.54
CA ASP A 298 2.79 -34.76 1.83
C ASP A 298 2.06 -33.93 2.91
N GLY A 299 0.96 -33.26 2.56
CA GLY A 299 0.19 -32.44 3.51
C GLY A 299 -0.44 -31.19 2.89
N TRP A 300 -0.90 -30.30 3.75
CA TRP A 300 -1.48 -29.00 3.40
C TRP A 300 -0.39 -27.96 3.16
N MET A 301 -0.57 -27.18 2.10
CA MET A 301 0.33 -26.10 1.67
C MET A 301 -0.47 -24.80 1.48
N LEU A 302 0.19 -23.65 1.70
CA LEU A 302 -0.40 -22.33 1.46
C LEU A 302 -0.36 -21.95 -0.03
N ASP A 303 -1.50 -21.49 -0.55
CA ASP A 303 -1.67 -21.01 -1.94
C ASP A 303 -1.75 -19.48 -2.00
N PHE A 304 -0.66 -18.82 -1.66
CA PHE A 304 -0.48 -17.37 -1.86
C PHE A 304 -0.67 -16.93 -3.32
N ALA A 305 -0.35 -17.79 -4.30
CA ALA A 305 -0.56 -17.47 -5.70
C ALA A 305 -2.07 -17.39 -6.02
N GLY A 306 -2.86 -18.32 -5.47
CA GLY A 306 -4.33 -18.25 -5.47
C GLY A 306 -4.85 -17.01 -4.77
N MET A 307 -4.36 -16.73 -3.56
CA MET A 307 -4.73 -15.53 -2.81
C MET A 307 -4.44 -14.26 -3.61
N ASN A 308 -3.26 -14.12 -4.20
CA ASN A 308 -2.88 -12.94 -4.99
C ASN A 308 -3.80 -12.72 -6.21
N ARG A 309 -4.25 -13.79 -6.87
CA ARG A 309 -5.18 -13.71 -8.02
C ARG A 309 -6.58 -13.26 -7.59
N VAL A 310 -7.02 -13.69 -6.42
CA VAL A 310 -8.43 -13.61 -6.00
C VAL A 310 -8.68 -12.45 -5.05
N ILE A 311 -7.74 -12.15 -4.17
CA ILE A 311 -7.88 -11.18 -3.09
C ILE A 311 -7.19 -9.87 -3.49
N GLY A 312 -7.90 -8.77 -3.30
CA GLY A 312 -7.37 -7.42 -3.38
C GLY A 312 -7.61 -6.68 -2.07
N PHE A 313 -6.94 -5.53 -1.91
CA PHE A 313 -7.14 -4.64 -0.77
C PHE A 313 -7.44 -3.23 -1.28
N ASN A 314 -8.32 -2.52 -0.59
CA ASN A 314 -8.53 -1.10 -0.83
C ASN A 314 -7.52 -0.26 -0.02
N HIS A 315 -7.61 1.07 -0.16
CA HIS A 315 -6.74 2.02 0.56
C HIS A 315 -7.01 2.09 2.08
N LYS A 316 -8.01 1.37 2.58
CA LYS A 316 -8.32 1.19 4.01
C LYS A 316 -7.84 -0.17 4.54
N ASN A 317 -7.03 -0.89 3.76
CA ASN A 317 -6.59 -2.27 4.01
C ASN A 317 -7.75 -3.26 4.21
N GLN A 318 -8.90 -2.99 3.58
CA GLN A 318 -10.02 -3.91 3.59
C GLN A 318 -9.92 -4.84 2.39
N TRP A 319 -9.95 -6.14 2.65
CA TRP A 319 -9.87 -7.13 1.60
C TRP A 319 -11.19 -7.25 0.83
N PHE A 320 -11.08 -7.55 -0.47
CA PHE A 320 -12.20 -7.79 -1.38
C PHE A 320 -11.82 -8.86 -2.40
N PHE A 321 -12.84 -9.46 -3.02
CA PHE A 321 -12.65 -10.39 -4.12
C PHE A 321 -12.49 -9.64 -5.45
N ARG A 322 -11.35 -9.80 -6.12
CA ARG A 322 -11.09 -9.30 -7.48
C ARG A 322 -11.97 -9.98 -8.52
N SER A 323 -12.30 -11.24 -8.26
CA SER A 323 -13.16 -12.09 -9.08
C SER A 323 -13.94 -13.01 -8.15
N GLN A 324 -15.18 -13.31 -8.51
CA GLN A 324 -15.99 -14.36 -7.87
C GLN A 324 -15.77 -15.72 -8.54
N GLU A 325 -15.05 -15.79 -9.66
CA GLU A 325 -14.74 -17.06 -10.32
C GLU A 325 -13.43 -17.63 -9.77
N HIS A 326 -13.52 -18.43 -8.71
CA HIS A 326 -12.34 -19.08 -8.11
C HIS A 326 -12.71 -20.36 -7.34
N PRO A 327 -11.76 -21.29 -7.16
CA PRO A 327 -12.03 -22.60 -6.55
C PRO A 327 -12.24 -22.58 -5.03
N TYR A 328 -12.21 -21.40 -4.41
CA TYR A 328 -12.32 -21.22 -2.95
C TYR A 328 -13.68 -20.67 -2.49
N LEU A 329 -14.63 -20.48 -3.42
CA LEU A 329 -15.96 -19.93 -3.11
C LEU A 329 -16.75 -20.74 -2.07
N PHE A 330 -16.52 -22.05 -1.99
CA PHE A 330 -17.22 -22.94 -1.06
C PHE A 330 -17.13 -22.51 0.42
N ALA A 331 -16.12 -21.72 0.79
CA ALA A 331 -15.91 -21.24 2.14
C ALA A 331 -16.68 -19.94 2.46
N PHE A 332 -17.46 -19.45 1.49
CA PHE A 332 -18.11 -18.13 1.51
C PHE A 332 -19.61 -18.23 1.18
N ASP A 333 -20.22 -19.41 1.36
CA ASP A 333 -21.65 -19.63 1.06
C ASP A 333 -22.59 -18.85 1.98
N ASP A 334 -22.13 -18.44 3.16
CA ASP A 334 -22.84 -17.62 4.15
C ASP A 334 -22.62 -16.10 3.97
N VAL A 335 -21.85 -15.68 2.97
CA VAL A 335 -21.56 -14.27 2.69
C VAL A 335 -22.05 -13.90 1.29
N TYR A 336 -22.35 -12.62 1.08
CA TYR A 336 -22.57 -12.07 -0.26
C TYR A 336 -21.53 -11.00 -0.53
N CYS A 337 -21.18 -10.80 -1.80
CA CYS A 337 -20.25 -9.75 -2.19
C CYS A 337 -20.99 -8.57 -2.81
N ASP A 338 -20.61 -7.36 -2.44
CA ASP A 338 -21.15 -6.15 -3.07
C ASP A 338 -20.57 -5.94 -4.49
N ARG A 339 -21.01 -4.87 -5.16
CA ARG A 339 -20.58 -4.54 -6.53
C ARG A 339 -19.07 -4.30 -6.68
N ASN A 340 -18.36 -4.04 -5.59
CA ASN A 340 -16.92 -3.82 -5.56
C ASN A 340 -16.17 -5.08 -5.08
N GLY A 341 -16.88 -6.18 -4.84
CA GLY A 341 -16.32 -7.45 -4.39
C GLY A 341 -16.08 -7.55 -2.89
N PHE A 342 -16.53 -6.59 -2.07
CA PHE A 342 -16.37 -6.70 -0.62
C PHE A 342 -17.36 -7.74 -0.06
N PRO A 343 -16.89 -8.67 0.78
CA PRO A 343 -17.74 -9.64 1.44
C PRO A 343 -18.53 -9.01 2.59
N HIS A 344 -19.78 -9.44 2.74
CA HIS A 344 -20.70 -9.05 3.80
C HIS A 344 -21.44 -10.29 4.31
N GLU A 345 -21.67 -10.37 5.61
CA GLU A 345 -22.50 -11.41 6.21
C GLU A 345 -23.92 -11.34 5.64
N LYS A 346 -24.50 -12.49 5.28
CA LYS A 346 -25.92 -12.54 4.93
C LYS A 346 -26.74 -12.28 6.19
N GLN A 347 -27.57 -11.23 6.18
CA GLN A 347 -28.57 -11.04 7.23
C GLN A 347 -29.49 -12.26 7.22
N ARG A 348 -29.59 -12.93 8.38
CA ARG A 348 -30.45 -14.10 8.59
C ARG A 348 -31.92 -13.74 8.61
#